data_AF-A0A7K2XEI2-F1
#
_entry.id   AF-A0A7K2XEI2-F1
#
_cell.length_a   1.000
_cell.length_b   1.000
_cell.length_c   1.000
_cell.angle_alpha   90.00
_cell.angle_beta   90.00
_cell.angle_gamma   90.00
#
_symmetry.space_group_name_H-M   'P 1'
#
loop_
_entity.id
_entity.type
_entity.pdbx_description
1 polymer ?
#
loop_
_entity_poly.entity_id
_entity_poly.type
_entity_poly.pdbx_seq_one_letter_code
_entity_poly.pdbx_strand_id
1 'polypeptide(L)'
;RGLDPAAVRGRSAPTVLTPHAGEAAALLSAPREEVEAGRLAAVRELSARFGATVLLKGSTTLVHGGTGPVRVNPTGTSWLATAGSGDVLSGLAGSL
;
A
#
# COMPACT_ATOMS: atom_id res chain seq x y z
N ARG A 1 7.95 15.87 -0.17
CA ARG A 1 6.59 16.05 -0.75
C ARG A 1 5.74 14.91 -0.21
N GLY A 2 4.85 15.20 0.76
CA GLY A 2 3.99 14.18 1.37
C GLY A 2 2.86 13.77 0.44
N LEU A 3 2.35 12.55 0.60
CA LEU A 3 1.13 12.09 -0.05
C LEU A 3 -0.06 12.90 0.47
N ASP A 4 -0.88 13.44 -0.42
CA ASP A 4 -2.14 14.09 -0.07
C ASP A 4 -3.28 13.05 -0.06
N PRO A 5 -3.88 12.74 1.10
CA PRO A 5 -5.00 11.80 1.19
C PRO A 5 -6.24 12.23 0.39
N ALA A 6 -6.45 13.53 0.19
CA ALA A 6 -7.62 14.05 -0.54
C ALA A 6 -7.53 13.69 -2.03
N ALA A 7 -6.35 13.87 -2.63
CA ALA A 7 -6.08 13.47 -4.01
C ALA A 7 -6.34 11.97 -4.24
N VAL A 8 -5.98 11.11 -3.28
CA VAL A 8 -6.27 9.67 -3.38
C VAL A 8 -7.77 9.41 -3.26
N ARG A 9 -8.50 10.06 -2.34
CA ARG A 9 -9.94 9.82 -2.18
C ARG A 9 -10.79 10.21 -3.39
N GLY A 10 -10.40 11.25 -4.13
CA GLY A 10 -11.18 11.79 -5.25
C GLY A 10 -11.11 11.01 -6.57
N ARG A 11 -10.45 9.85 -6.60
CA ARG A 11 -10.25 9.07 -7.83
C ARG A 11 -11.49 8.25 -8.24
N SER A 12 -11.72 8.12 -9.54
CA SER A 12 -12.83 7.35 -10.11
C SER A 12 -12.41 6.01 -10.75
N ALA A 13 -11.13 5.85 -11.08
CA ALA A 13 -10.60 4.63 -11.69
C ALA A 13 -10.23 3.57 -10.63
N PRO A 14 -10.24 2.27 -10.98
CA PRO A 14 -9.61 1.22 -10.18
C PRO A 14 -8.18 1.63 -9.82
N THR A 15 -7.80 1.44 -8.55
CA THR A 15 -6.55 2.00 -8.04
C THR A 15 -5.79 1.00 -7.20
N VAL A 16 -4.47 0.99 -7.41
CA VAL A 16 -3.50 0.27 -6.60
C VAL A 16 -2.64 1.27 -5.84
N LEU A 17 -2.52 1.09 -4.52
CA LEU A 17 -1.61 1.84 -3.67
C LEU A 17 -0.46 0.93 -3.24
N THR A 18 0.78 1.39 -3.37
CA THR A 18 1.98 0.60 -3.01
C THR A 18 2.82 1.25 -1.90
N PRO A 19 2.24 1.66 -0.76
CA PRO A 19 2.98 2.41 0.25
C PRO A 19 4.01 1.53 0.96
N HIS A 20 5.13 2.11 1.37
CA HIS A 20 5.93 1.60 2.49
C HIS A 20 5.39 2.13 3.84
N ALA A 21 5.94 1.70 4.98
CA ALA A 21 5.45 2.06 6.31
C ALA A 21 5.31 3.58 6.54
N GLY A 22 6.32 4.38 6.19
CA GLY A 22 6.25 5.84 6.28
C GLY A 22 5.14 6.48 5.41
N GLU A 23 4.91 6.00 4.19
CA GLU A 23 3.82 6.49 3.32
C GLU A 23 2.44 6.10 3.88
N ALA A 24 2.32 4.87 4.38
CA ALA A 24 1.12 4.40 5.06
C ALA A 24 0.80 5.22 6.31
N ALA A 25 1.82 5.55 7.11
CA ALA A 25 1.69 6.41 8.30
C ALA A 25 1.15 7.80 7.92
N ALA A 26 1.70 8.41 6.86
CA ALA A 26 1.20 9.68 6.35
C ALA A 26 -0.26 9.60 5.89
N LEU A 27 -0.63 8.56 5.13
CA LEU A 27 -1.98 8.36 4.63
C LEU A 27 -3.02 8.06 5.73
N LEU A 28 -2.60 7.35 6.77
CA LEU A 28 -3.44 7.03 7.93
C LEU A 28 -3.49 8.14 8.96
N SER A 29 -2.56 9.09 8.89
CA SER A 29 -2.35 10.12 9.93
C SER A 29 -2.03 9.47 11.29
N ALA A 30 -1.16 8.47 11.26
CA ALA A 30 -0.73 7.70 12.44
C ALA A 30 0.81 7.69 12.53
N PRO A 31 1.40 7.44 13.72
CA PRO A 31 2.82 7.18 13.87
C PRO A 31 3.28 5.99 13.04
N ARG A 32 4.53 6.05 12.55
CA ARG A 32 5.10 4.97 11.73
C ARG A 32 5.21 3.66 12.53
N GLU A 33 5.53 3.77 13.81
CA GLU A 33 5.72 2.67 14.74
C GLU A 33 4.43 1.87 14.92
N GLU A 34 3.28 2.55 14.94
CA GLU A 34 1.96 1.90 15.00
C GLU A 34 1.65 1.14 13.71
N VAL A 35 2.02 1.68 12.55
CA VAL A 35 1.88 1.00 11.26
C VAL A 35 2.78 -0.23 11.19
N GLU A 36 4.02 -0.14 11.70
CA GLU A 36 4.98 -1.25 11.71
C GLU A 36 4.58 -2.36 12.70
N ALA A 37 4.03 -2.00 13.86
CA ALA A 37 3.49 -2.95 14.83
C ALA A 37 2.17 -3.58 14.33
N GLY A 38 1.36 -2.81 13.60
CA GLY A 38 0.00 -3.17 13.18
C GLY A 38 -0.18 -3.35 11.68
N ARG A 39 0.80 -3.90 10.95
CA ARG A 39 0.80 -3.92 9.46
C ARG A 39 -0.46 -4.52 8.82
N LEU A 40 -1.02 -5.58 9.42
CA LEU A 40 -2.27 -6.21 8.95
C LEU A 40 -3.49 -5.30 9.14
N ALA A 41 -3.55 -4.55 10.24
CA ALA A 41 -4.61 -3.58 10.46
C ALA A 41 -4.43 -2.38 9.50
N ALA A 42 -3.21 -1.90 9.34
CA ALA A 42 -2.88 -0.78 8.48
C ALA A 42 -3.24 -1.04 7.00
N VAL A 43 -2.90 -2.22 6.44
CA VAL A 43 -3.24 -2.54 5.04
C VAL A 43 -4.76 -2.64 4.81
N ARG A 44 -5.50 -3.15 5.80
CA ARG A 44 -6.97 -3.24 5.75
C ARG A 44 -7.60 -1.85 5.83
N GLU A 45 -7.14 -1.05 6.78
CA GLU A 45 -7.62 0.31 6.96
C GLU A 45 -7.34 1.18 5.74
N LEU A 46 -6.13 1.11 5.17
CA LEU A 46 -5.82 1.81 3.92
C LEU A 46 -6.76 1.38 2.78
N SER A 47 -6.98 0.08 2.63
CA SER A 47 -7.84 -0.44 1.57
C SER A 47 -9.29 0.02 1.73
N ALA A 48 -9.82 0.02 2.96
CA ALA A 48 -11.16 0.50 3.27
C ALA A 48 -11.29 2.02 3.14
N ARG A 49 -10.37 2.78 3.75
CA ARG A 49 -10.37 4.25 3.79
C ARG A 49 -10.26 4.88 2.42
N PHE A 50 -9.53 4.23 1.51
CA PHE A 50 -9.38 4.73 0.16
C PHE A 50 -10.30 4.00 -0.81
N GLY A 51 -10.70 2.74 -0.59
CA GLY A 51 -11.41 1.93 -1.59
C GLY A 51 -10.46 1.45 -2.69
N ALA A 52 -9.23 1.07 -2.33
CA ALA A 52 -8.16 0.70 -3.25
C ALA A 52 -7.61 -0.69 -2.91
N THR A 53 -6.99 -1.33 -3.91
CA THR A 53 -6.10 -2.46 -3.64
C THR A 53 -4.79 -1.92 -3.07
N VAL A 54 -4.37 -2.43 -1.92
CA VAL A 54 -3.17 -1.92 -1.22
C VAL A 54 -2.13 -2.99 -1.12
N LEU A 55 -0.89 -2.65 -1.49
CA LEU A 55 0.32 -3.43 -1.35
C LEU A 55 1.23 -2.73 -0.34
N LEU A 56 1.13 -3.10 0.93
CA LEU A 56 1.96 -2.53 1.98
C LEU A 56 3.33 -3.19 2.00
N LYS A 57 4.34 -2.47 1.51
CA LYS A 57 5.74 -2.91 1.42
C LYS A 57 6.39 -2.98 2.80
N GLY A 58 7.26 -3.96 3.00
CA GLY A 58 8.06 -4.19 4.22
C GLY A 58 8.90 -5.46 4.07
N SER A 59 9.25 -6.14 5.17
CA SER A 59 10.00 -7.41 5.12
C SER A 59 9.28 -8.52 4.34
N THR A 60 7.96 -8.44 4.30
CA THR A 60 7.05 -9.18 3.41
C THR A 60 6.05 -8.18 2.84
N THR A 61 5.54 -8.37 1.63
CA THR A 61 4.50 -7.47 1.10
C THR A 61 3.12 -8.00 1.46
N LEU A 62 2.28 -7.15 2.07
CA LEU A 62 0.89 -7.47 2.36
C LEU A 62 -0.02 -6.91 1.27
N VAL A 63 -0.95 -7.71 0.75
CA VAL A 63 -1.88 -7.32 -0.31
C VAL A 63 -3.33 -7.45 0.16
N HIS A 64 -4.12 -6.40 0.03
CA HIS A 64 -5.55 -6.43 0.33
C HIS A 64 -6.38 -5.67 -0.71
N GLY A 65 -7.42 -6.31 -1.25
CA GLY A 65 -8.28 -5.78 -2.31
C GLY A 65 -9.65 -5.31 -1.84
N GLY A 66 -9.77 -4.88 -0.58
CA GLY A 66 -11.02 -4.34 -0.01
C GLY A 66 -11.95 -5.36 0.65
N THR A 67 -11.98 -6.61 0.19
CA THR A 67 -12.74 -7.69 0.83
C THR A 67 -11.92 -8.96 0.99
N GLY A 68 -12.28 -9.79 1.96
CA GLY A 68 -11.67 -11.11 2.18
C GLY A 68 -10.31 -11.09 2.91
N PRO A 69 -9.51 -12.15 2.76
CA PRO A 69 -8.25 -12.29 3.48
C PRO A 69 -7.18 -11.32 2.94
N VAL A 70 -6.23 -10.95 3.82
CA VAL A 70 -4.98 -10.32 3.40
C VAL A 70 -4.06 -11.41 2.86
N ARG A 71 -3.48 -11.19 1.68
CA ARG A 71 -2.49 -12.09 1.09
C ARG A 71 -1.09 -11.62 1.50
N VAL A 72 -0.20 -12.55 1.76
CA VAL A 72 1.20 -12.27 2.13
C VAL A 72 2.08 -12.78 1.00
N ASN A 73 2.91 -11.91 0.47
CA ASN A 73 4.00 -12.30 -0.43
C ASN A 73 5.33 -12.29 0.35
N PRO A 74 5.87 -13.48 0.70
CA PRO A 74 7.18 -13.59 1.35
C PRO A 74 8.35 -13.52 0.34
N THR A 75 8.07 -13.61 -0.96
CA THR A 75 9.09 -13.50 -2.01
C THR A 75 9.33 -12.04 -2.34
N GLY A 76 10.42 -11.48 -1.79
CA GLY A 76 10.79 -10.08 -1.98
C GLY A 76 11.92 -9.67 -1.06
N THR A 77 13.15 -9.96 -1.44
CA THR A 77 14.32 -9.25 -0.91
C THR A 77 14.18 -7.75 -1.20
N SER A 78 14.87 -6.94 -0.41
CA SER A 78 14.91 -5.46 -0.40
C SER A 78 15.11 -4.75 -1.75
N TRP A 79 15.26 -5.48 -2.87
CA TRP A 79 15.45 -4.96 -4.22
C TRP A 79 14.25 -4.16 -4.76
N LEU A 80 13.05 -4.39 -4.24
CA LEU A 80 11.87 -3.57 -4.56
C LEU A 80 11.81 -2.25 -3.75
N ALA A 81 12.81 -1.95 -2.92
CA ALA A 81 12.91 -0.70 -2.17
C ALA A 81 13.77 0.39 -2.86
N THR A 82 14.25 0.14 -4.08
CA THR A 82 14.88 1.18 -4.93
C THR A 82 13.78 1.94 -5.68
N ALA A 83 13.85 3.27 -5.68
CA ALA A 83 12.96 4.13 -6.46
C ALA A 83 12.87 3.63 -7.92
N GLY A 84 11.64 3.38 -8.42
CA GLY A 84 11.37 2.81 -9.75
C GLY A 84 10.68 1.44 -9.74
N SER A 85 10.66 0.70 -8.62
CA SER A 85 9.92 -0.58 -8.52
C SER A 85 8.39 -0.42 -8.50
N GLY A 86 7.91 0.73 -8.03
CA GLY A 86 6.49 1.09 -8.04
C GLY A 86 5.92 1.19 -9.45
N ASP A 87 6.73 1.59 -10.43
CA ASP A 87 6.32 1.74 -11.82
C ASP A 87 6.24 0.40 -12.56
N VAL A 88 7.10 -0.57 -12.21
CA VAL A 88 7.04 -1.93 -12.78
C VAL A 88 5.83 -2.69 -12.25
N LEU A 89 5.53 -2.56 -10.96
CA LEU A 89 4.38 -3.23 -10.36
C LEU A 89 3.05 -2.55 -10.71
N SER A 90 3.04 -1.22 -10.82
CA SER A 90 1.90 -0.47 -11.38
C SER A 90 1.74 -0.73 -12.88
N GLY A 91 2.84 -0.93 -13.62
CA GLY A 91 2.84 -1.28 -15.03
C GLY A 91 2.23 -2.65 -15.30
N LEU A 92 2.57 -3.67 -14.50
CA LEU A 92 1.95 -5.00 -14.59
C LEU A 92 0.49 -5.02 -14.13
N ALA A 93 0.14 -4.26 -13.09
CA ALA A 93 -1.24 -4.14 -12.62
C ALA A 93 -2.14 -3.32 -13.56
N GLY A 94 -1.58 -2.35 -14.30
CA GLY A 94 -2.30 -1.56 -15.30
C GLY A 94 -2.42 -2.24 -16.67
N SER A 95 -1.67 -3.31 -16.92
CA SER A 95 -1.70 -4.07 -18.18
C SER A 95 -2.67 -5.27 -18.20
N LEU A 96 -3.33 -5.57 -17.07
CA LEU A 96 -4.33 -6.63 -16.91
C LEU A 96 -5.74 -6.04 -16.77
#